data_AF-A0A7W1NNP6-F1
#
_entry.id   AF-A0A7W1NNP6-F1
#
_cell.length_a   1.000
_cell.length_b   1.000
_cell.length_c   1.000
_cell.angle_alpha   90.00
_cell.angle_beta   90.00
_cell.angle_gamma   90.00
#
_symmetry.space_group_name_H-M   'P 1'
#
loop_
_entity.id
_entity.type
_entity.pdbx_description
1 polymer ?
#
loop_
_entity_poly.entity_id
_entity_poly.type
_entity_poly.pdbx_seq_one_letter_code
_entity_poly.pdbx_strand_id
1 'polypeptide(L)'
;MNDHAEYYSDDEEAIEAYCVRCKETIEVENPRAVWTRRGVPATRGECPDCGGTVFRMGRTGLHSGEERPAAVQVASNTRTKLAQDTAYINFTEADAELAEQLADDLQKAGIATWLHENVAGDVHWAGGIHPALSECSRMVYVLSPQALDSESMEAAWKFFKSKGKRIVIAQLAPVDPPDAIRRSPRFDMIADYRSAFRQMIQALSQ
;
A
#
# COMPACT_ATOMS: atom_id res chain seq x y z
N MET A 1 -75.44 7.26 5.62
CA MET A 1 -74.38 8.21 6.03
C MET A 1 -73.08 7.45 5.91
N ASN A 2 -72.26 7.91 4.98
CA ASN A 2 -71.07 7.25 4.46
C ASN A 2 -69.87 7.77 5.24
N ASP A 3 -69.43 7.04 6.27
CA ASP A 3 -68.21 7.36 7.01
C ASP A 3 -67.06 6.55 6.41
N HIS A 4 -66.47 7.13 5.36
CA HIS A 4 -65.29 6.63 4.69
C HIS A 4 -64.07 6.98 5.57
N ALA A 5 -63.78 6.14 6.56
CA ALA A 5 -62.55 6.25 7.34
C ALA A 5 -61.39 5.74 6.47
N GLU A 6 -60.67 6.68 5.87
CA GLU A 6 -59.40 6.45 5.18
C GLU A 6 -58.40 5.82 6.16
N TYR A 7 -58.18 4.51 6.00
CA TYR A 7 -57.05 3.82 6.60
C TYR A 7 -55.80 4.25 5.83
N TYR A 8 -55.08 5.23 6.35
CA TYR A 8 -53.71 5.50 5.93
C TYR A 8 -52.88 4.27 6.30
N SER A 9 -52.60 3.44 5.30
CA SER A 9 -51.55 2.43 5.36
C SER A 9 -50.25 3.13 5.70
N ASP A 10 -49.57 2.68 6.75
CA ASP A 10 -48.18 3.01 7.07
C ASP A 10 -47.34 2.68 5.82
N ASP A 11 -47.16 3.67 4.94
CA ASP A 11 -46.33 3.57 3.76
C ASP A 11 -44.92 3.19 4.20
N GLU A 12 -44.50 1.97 3.84
CA GLU A 12 -43.10 1.56 3.75
C GLU A 12 -42.30 2.71 3.12
N GLU A 13 -41.59 3.51 3.95
CA GLU A 13 -40.76 4.61 3.46
C GLU A 13 -39.75 4.04 2.46
N ALA A 14 -40.03 4.22 1.16
CA ALA A 14 -39.14 3.78 0.11
C ALA A 14 -37.78 4.46 0.30
N ILE A 15 -36.76 3.66 0.60
CA ILE A 15 -35.42 4.19 0.84
C ILE A 15 -34.73 4.32 -0.51
N GLU A 16 -34.49 5.55 -0.94
CA GLU A 16 -33.76 5.82 -2.18
C GLU A 16 -32.24 5.82 -1.97
N ALA A 17 -31.48 5.19 -2.88
CA ALA A 17 -30.03 5.24 -2.91
C ALA A 17 -29.48 5.30 -4.33
N TYR A 18 -28.31 5.92 -4.48
CA TYR A 18 -27.62 5.97 -5.77
C TYR A 18 -26.92 4.65 -6.08
N CYS A 19 -27.30 4.01 -7.19
CA CYS A 19 -26.61 2.84 -7.70
C CYS A 19 -25.43 3.27 -8.59
N VAL A 20 -24.19 3.02 -8.15
CA VAL A 20 -22.98 3.40 -8.91
C VAL A 20 -22.83 2.62 -10.22
N ARG A 21 -23.42 1.42 -10.32
CA ARG A 21 -23.40 0.61 -11.55
C ARG A 21 -24.38 1.13 -12.60
N CYS A 22 -25.63 1.40 -12.20
CA CYS A 22 -26.66 1.96 -13.09
C CYS A 22 -26.52 3.47 -13.30
N LYS A 23 -25.79 4.15 -12.40
CA LYS A 23 -25.62 5.61 -12.33
C LYS A 23 -26.91 6.39 -12.13
N GLU A 24 -27.88 5.79 -11.46
CA GLU A 24 -29.20 6.35 -11.19
C GLU A 24 -29.57 6.21 -9.71
N THR A 25 -30.47 7.07 -9.23
CA THR A 25 -31.08 6.94 -7.91
C THR A 25 -32.23 5.95 -8.01
N ILE A 26 -32.15 4.87 -7.24
CA ILE A 26 -33.10 3.77 -7.27
C ILE A 26 -33.71 3.56 -5.89
N GLU A 27 -34.88 2.95 -5.84
CA GLU A 27 -35.49 2.45 -4.61
C GLU A 27 -34.76 1.17 -4.18
N VAL A 28 -34.24 1.17 -2.96
CA VAL A 28 -33.39 0.09 -2.45
C VAL A 28 -34.23 -1.13 -2.13
N GLU A 29 -33.93 -2.26 -2.77
CA GLU A 29 -34.51 -3.55 -2.43
C GLU A 29 -33.82 -4.13 -1.18
N ASN A 30 -34.60 -4.81 -0.32
CA ASN A 30 -34.12 -5.43 0.91
C ASN A 30 -33.29 -4.48 1.82
N PRO A 31 -33.80 -3.28 2.17
CA PRO A 31 -33.03 -2.30 2.93
C PRO A 31 -32.80 -2.78 4.37
N ARG A 32 -31.55 -2.71 4.82
CA ARG A 32 -31.14 -3.08 6.19
C ARG A 32 -30.37 -1.93 6.83
N ALA A 33 -30.72 -1.60 8.08
CA ALA A 33 -29.91 -0.71 8.90
C ALA A 33 -28.54 -1.35 9.16
N VAL A 34 -27.48 -0.57 8.95
CA VAL A 34 -26.11 -1.00 9.19
C VAL A 34 -25.32 0.15 9.80
N TRP A 35 -24.53 -0.17 10.81
CA TRP A 35 -23.60 0.78 11.41
C TRP A 35 -22.23 0.62 10.75
N THR A 36 -21.66 1.71 10.27
CA THR A 36 -20.28 1.70 9.78
C THR A 36 -19.31 1.37 10.93
N ARG A 37 -18.07 1.00 10.58
CA ARG A 37 -16.98 0.75 11.53
C ARG A 37 -16.72 1.92 12.51
N ARG A 38 -17.11 3.13 12.13
CA ARG A 38 -17.01 4.37 12.95
C ARG A 38 -18.29 4.64 13.78
N GLY A 39 -19.27 3.75 13.75
CA GLY A 39 -20.56 3.91 14.41
C GLY A 39 -21.46 4.97 13.75
N VAL A 40 -21.27 5.28 12.47
CA VAL A 40 -22.17 6.17 11.70
C VAL A 40 -23.29 5.31 11.08
N PRO A 41 -24.57 5.72 11.17
CA PRO A 41 -25.69 4.98 10.60
C PRO A 41 -25.71 5.04 9.08
N ALA A 42 -26.14 3.95 8.46
CA ALA A 42 -26.31 3.82 7.03
C ALA A 42 -27.32 2.72 6.71
N THR A 43 -27.83 2.71 5.48
CA THR A 43 -28.68 1.65 4.97
C THR A 43 -28.00 0.94 3.82
N ARG A 44 -27.93 -0.39 3.89
CA ARG A 44 -27.45 -1.25 2.80
C ARG A 44 -28.64 -2.01 2.22
N GLY A 45 -28.66 -2.18 0.91
CA GLY A 45 -29.57 -3.10 0.23
C GLY A 45 -29.08 -3.42 -1.17
N GLU A 46 -30.00 -3.74 -2.06
CA GLU A 46 -29.72 -4.23 -3.42
C GLU A 46 -30.45 -3.36 -4.47
N CYS A 47 -29.82 -3.19 -5.63
CA CYS A 47 -30.40 -2.50 -6.78
C CYS A 47 -31.28 -3.48 -7.55
N PRO A 48 -32.58 -3.21 -7.77
CA PRO A 48 -33.47 -4.11 -8.50
C PRO A 48 -33.05 -4.28 -9.96
N ASP A 49 -32.44 -3.26 -10.59
CA ASP A 49 -32.08 -3.31 -12.01
C ASP A 49 -30.84 -4.16 -12.30
N CYS A 50 -29.88 -4.19 -11.38
CA CYS A 50 -28.58 -4.82 -11.64
C CYS A 50 -28.10 -5.80 -10.56
N GLY A 51 -28.89 -6.01 -9.49
CA GLY A 51 -28.52 -6.83 -8.33
C GLY A 51 -27.30 -6.32 -7.56
N GLY A 52 -26.88 -5.07 -7.80
CA GLY A 52 -25.69 -4.48 -7.19
C GLY A 52 -25.98 -4.04 -5.76
N THR A 53 -25.03 -4.23 -4.85
CA THR A 53 -25.16 -3.67 -3.49
C THR A 53 -25.19 -2.15 -3.55
N VAL A 54 -26.23 -1.56 -2.96
CA VAL A 54 -26.38 -0.12 -2.81
C VAL A 54 -26.25 0.27 -1.35
N PHE A 55 -25.73 1.47 -1.12
CA PHE A 55 -25.40 1.96 0.20
C PHE A 55 -25.77 3.43 0.31
N ARG A 56 -26.69 3.74 1.24
CA ARG A 56 -27.13 5.09 1.55
C ARG A 56 -26.58 5.49 2.91
N MET A 57 -25.84 6.59 2.96
CA MET A 57 -25.38 7.15 4.23
C MET A 57 -26.52 7.89 4.93
N GLY A 58 -26.57 7.81 6.26
CA GLY A 58 -27.54 8.55 7.07
C GLY A 58 -28.45 7.65 7.90
N ARG A 59 -29.12 8.27 8.87
CA ARG A 59 -30.11 7.61 9.71
C ARG A 59 -31.43 7.51 8.94
N THR A 60 -32.01 6.32 8.94
CA THR A 60 -33.32 6.02 8.35
C THR A 60 -34.26 5.48 9.43
N GLY A 61 -35.56 5.37 9.13
CA GLY A 61 -36.56 4.79 10.05
C GLY A 61 -36.16 3.41 10.59
N LEU A 62 -35.38 2.64 9.81
CA LEU A 62 -34.83 1.33 10.19
C LEU A 62 -33.88 1.35 11.39
N HIS A 63 -33.38 2.52 11.81
CA HIS A 63 -32.46 2.65 12.95
C HIS A 63 -33.16 3.00 14.28
N SER A 64 -34.49 3.02 14.31
CA SER A 64 -35.30 3.48 15.44
C SER A 64 -35.24 2.57 16.69
N GLY A 65 -34.79 1.31 16.56
CA GLY A 65 -34.67 0.35 17.67
C GLY A 65 -33.25 -0.16 17.98
N GLU A 66 -32.24 0.25 17.22
CA GLU A 66 -30.87 -0.26 17.39
C GLU A 66 -29.99 0.73 18.17
N GLU A 67 -29.38 0.24 19.27
CA GLU A 67 -28.36 0.97 20.00
C GLU A 67 -27.09 1.11 19.14
N ARG A 68 -26.58 2.33 19.04
CA ARG A 68 -25.34 2.63 18.33
C ARG A 68 -24.19 1.81 18.94
N PRO A 69 -23.52 0.93 18.19
CA PRO A 69 -22.36 0.22 18.71
C PRO A 69 -21.25 1.22 19.03
N ALA A 70 -20.54 1.00 20.14
CA ALA A 70 -19.34 1.76 20.46
C ALA A 70 -18.36 1.67 19.28
N ALA A 71 -17.92 2.81 18.78
CA ALA A 71 -16.98 2.85 17.66
C ALA A 71 -15.72 2.08 18.06
N VAL A 72 -15.53 0.89 17.46
CA VAL A 72 -14.31 0.12 17.67
C VAL A 72 -13.19 0.95 17.06
N GLN A 73 -12.25 1.40 17.92
CA GLN A 73 -11.00 2.00 17.50
C GLN A 73 -10.20 0.94 16.78
N VAL A 74 -10.48 0.81 15.50
CA VAL A 74 -9.69 0.01 14.62
C VAL A 74 -8.46 0.82 14.29
N ALA A 75 -7.31 0.31 14.73
CA ALA A 75 -6.01 0.80 14.35
C ALA A 75 -6.10 1.24 12.89
N SER A 76 -5.81 2.52 12.66
CA SER A 76 -5.96 3.10 11.34
C SER A 76 -5.28 2.16 10.37
N ASN A 77 -6.01 1.58 9.42
CA ASN A 77 -5.40 0.88 8.30
C ASN A 77 -4.81 1.91 7.32
N THR A 78 -4.19 2.94 7.88
CA THR A 78 -3.08 3.64 7.27
C THR A 78 -1.99 2.58 7.19
N ARG A 79 -2.09 1.70 6.18
CA ARG A 79 -0.90 1.49 5.36
C ARG A 79 -0.46 2.91 5.07
N THR A 80 0.56 3.40 5.78
CA THR A 80 1.28 4.61 5.39
C THR A 80 1.43 4.43 3.90
N LYS A 81 0.72 5.25 3.13
CA LYS A 81 0.76 5.18 1.69
C LYS A 81 2.23 5.39 1.41
N LEU A 82 2.96 4.30 1.19
CA LEU A 82 4.38 4.32 0.95
C LEU A 82 4.49 5.29 -0.19
N ALA A 83 5.06 6.46 0.12
CA ALA A 83 5.11 7.54 -0.83
C ALA A 83 5.71 6.92 -2.09
N GLN A 84 5.24 7.34 -3.26
CA GLN A 84 5.71 6.82 -4.54
C GLN A 84 7.25 6.88 -4.70
N ASP A 85 7.95 7.53 -3.76
CA ASP A 85 9.40 7.63 -3.57
C ASP A 85 9.98 6.66 -2.54
N THR A 86 9.41 5.46 -2.38
CA THR A 86 10.00 4.46 -1.48
C THR A 86 11.20 3.79 -2.13
N ALA A 87 12.33 3.77 -1.41
CA ALA A 87 13.57 3.16 -1.85
C ALA A 87 13.70 1.74 -1.28
N TYR A 88 13.94 0.76 -2.16
CA TYR A 88 14.26 -0.60 -1.76
C TYR A 88 15.77 -0.75 -1.56
N ILE A 89 16.22 -1.10 -0.36
CA ILE A 89 17.62 -1.35 -0.05
C ILE A 89 17.87 -2.84 -0.17
N ASN A 90 18.66 -3.21 -1.16
CA ASN A 90 19.02 -4.57 -1.49
C ASN A 90 20.42 -4.84 -0.91
N PHE A 91 20.53 -5.67 0.12
CA PHE A 91 21.76 -5.94 0.87
C PHE A 91 21.84 -7.40 1.32
N THR A 92 23.02 -7.84 1.76
CA THR A 92 23.23 -9.17 2.36
C THR A 92 23.32 -9.08 3.88
N GLU A 93 23.12 -10.19 4.60
CA GLU A 93 23.23 -10.23 6.06
C GLU A 93 24.60 -9.69 6.57
N ALA A 94 25.67 -9.90 5.80
CA ALA A 94 27.00 -9.38 6.13
C ALA A 94 27.08 -7.84 6.09
N ASP A 95 26.18 -7.19 5.34
CA ASP A 95 26.11 -5.74 5.16
C ASP A 95 24.95 -5.10 5.95
N ALA A 96 24.31 -5.86 6.85
CA ALA A 96 23.10 -5.44 7.56
C ALA A 96 23.31 -4.15 8.37
N GLU A 97 24.44 -4.03 9.06
CA GLU A 97 24.76 -2.85 9.89
C GLU A 97 24.73 -1.55 9.07
N LEU A 98 25.34 -1.55 7.88
CA LEU A 98 25.32 -0.37 7.03
C LEU A 98 23.96 -0.17 6.37
N ALA A 99 23.26 -1.25 6.01
CA ALA A 99 21.93 -1.15 5.42
C ALA A 99 20.93 -0.51 6.39
N GLU A 100 20.97 -0.91 7.67
CA GLU A 100 20.19 -0.31 8.75
C GLU A 100 20.56 1.16 8.95
N GLN A 101 21.85 1.49 9.03
CA GLN A 101 22.30 2.86 9.13
C GLN A 101 21.81 3.71 7.94
N LEU A 102 21.88 3.17 6.73
CA LEU A 102 21.44 3.85 5.51
C LEU A 102 19.92 4.04 5.49
N ALA A 103 19.16 3.05 5.96
CA ALA A 103 17.71 3.15 6.09
C ALA A 103 17.32 4.25 7.07
N ASP A 104 17.94 4.26 8.25
CA ASP A 104 17.74 5.30 9.26
C ASP A 104 18.03 6.69 8.72
N ASP A 105 19.15 6.85 8.01
CA ASP A 105 19.55 8.14 7.48
C ASP A 105 18.66 8.59 6.30
N LEU A 106 18.24 7.66 5.44
CA LEU A 106 17.26 7.94 4.39
C LEU A 106 15.89 8.33 4.97
N GLN A 107 15.47 7.67 6.04
CA GLN A 107 14.23 7.98 6.73
C GLN A 107 14.29 9.35 7.41
N LYS A 108 15.41 9.70 8.06
CA LYS A 108 15.68 11.05 8.58
C LYS A 108 15.69 12.11 7.47
N ALA A 109 16.11 11.75 6.27
CA ALA A 109 16.04 12.60 5.08
C ALA A 109 14.63 12.67 4.45
N GLY A 110 13.65 11.94 4.98
CA GLY A 110 12.26 11.96 4.53
C GLY A 110 11.93 10.98 3.41
N ILE A 111 12.84 10.06 3.06
CA ILE A 111 12.64 9.02 2.07
C ILE A 111 12.19 7.74 2.78
N ALA A 112 11.04 7.19 2.40
CA ALA A 112 10.60 5.91 2.94
C ALA A 112 11.51 4.79 2.42
N THR A 113 11.94 3.88 3.29
CA THR A 113 12.83 2.77 2.93
C THR A 113 12.24 1.42 3.27
N TRP A 114 12.46 0.46 2.39
CA TRP A 114 12.29 -0.96 2.69
C TRP A 114 13.64 -1.64 2.69
N LEU A 115 13.95 -2.34 3.77
CA LEU A 115 15.09 -3.23 3.86
C LEU A 115 14.73 -4.58 3.21
N HIS A 116 15.69 -5.18 2.51
CA HIS A 116 15.64 -6.59 2.14
C HIS A 116 15.60 -7.45 3.42
N GLU A 117 14.40 -7.74 3.93
CA GLU A 117 14.24 -8.73 4.99
C GLU A 117 14.54 -10.12 4.42
N ASN A 118 15.62 -10.72 4.89
CA ASN A 118 15.92 -12.12 4.65
C ASN A 118 14.91 -12.93 5.50
N VAL A 119 13.72 -13.16 4.96
CA VAL A 119 12.71 -13.99 5.63
C VAL A 119 13.30 -15.40 5.71
N ALA A 120 13.87 -15.75 6.86
CA ALA A 120 14.28 -17.10 7.21
C ALA A 120 13.03 -17.97 7.32
N GLY A 121 12.51 -18.37 6.18
CA GLY A 121 11.28 -19.14 6.08
C GLY A 121 10.75 -19.06 4.67
N ASP A 122 11.09 -20.06 3.87
CA ASP A 122 10.25 -20.85 2.94
C ASP A 122 9.02 -20.20 2.27
N VAL A 123 9.00 -18.88 2.11
CA VAL A 123 7.99 -18.17 1.33
C VAL A 123 8.53 -18.10 -0.09
N HIS A 124 8.35 -19.19 -0.81
CA HIS A 124 8.41 -19.20 -2.26
C HIS A 124 7.25 -18.33 -2.77
N TRP A 125 7.50 -17.02 -2.93
CA TRP A 125 6.60 -16.14 -3.65
C TRP A 125 6.31 -16.77 -5.01
N ALA A 126 5.05 -16.85 -5.42
CA ALA A 126 4.63 -17.55 -6.65
C ALA A 126 5.28 -17.01 -7.94
N GLY A 127 5.98 -15.87 -7.88
CA GLY A 127 6.80 -15.30 -8.96
C GLY A 127 8.29 -15.10 -8.62
N GLY A 128 8.80 -15.68 -7.52
CA GLY A 128 10.21 -15.59 -7.09
C GLY A 128 10.69 -14.20 -6.66
N ILE A 129 9.78 -13.23 -6.54
CA ILE A 129 10.10 -11.80 -6.36
C ILE A 129 9.21 -11.24 -5.25
N HIS A 130 9.83 -10.60 -4.25
CA HIS A 130 9.14 -10.00 -3.11
C HIS A 130 8.20 -8.85 -3.55
N PRO A 131 6.95 -8.77 -3.05
CA PRO A 131 5.98 -7.74 -3.46
C PRO A 131 6.48 -6.30 -3.25
N ALA A 132 7.38 -6.06 -2.29
CA ALA A 132 8.00 -4.75 -2.10
C ALA A 132 8.81 -4.27 -3.33
N LEU A 133 9.36 -5.18 -4.13
CA LEU A 133 10.08 -4.85 -5.37
C LEU A 133 9.12 -4.27 -6.42
N SER A 134 7.85 -4.66 -6.39
CA SER A 134 6.81 -4.13 -7.28
C SER A 134 6.36 -2.73 -6.85
N GLU A 135 6.25 -2.50 -5.54
CA GLU A 135 5.78 -1.24 -4.94
C GLU A 135 6.83 -0.13 -4.95
N CYS A 136 8.13 -0.44 -4.85
CA CYS A 136 9.20 0.56 -4.84
C CYS A 136 9.53 1.07 -6.26
N SER A 137 9.68 2.38 -6.42
CA SER A 137 10.05 3.01 -7.70
C SER A 137 11.57 3.05 -7.92
N ARG A 138 12.35 2.98 -6.84
CA ARG A 138 13.81 3.09 -6.84
C ARG A 138 14.45 2.01 -5.98
N MET A 139 15.66 1.59 -6.34
CA MET A 139 16.44 0.61 -5.58
C MET A 139 17.82 1.16 -5.27
N VAL A 140 18.26 0.95 -4.03
CA VAL A 140 19.63 1.10 -3.57
C VAL A 140 20.23 -0.30 -3.47
N TYR A 141 21.23 -0.58 -4.29
CA TYR A 141 21.96 -1.85 -4.28
C TYR A 141 23.26 -1.66 -3.48
N VAL A 142 23.39 -2.41 -2.39
CA VAL A 142 24.58 -2.45 -1.55
C VAL A 142 25.58 -3.41 -2.19
N LEU A 143 26.64 -2.85 -2.78
CA LEU A 143 27.67 -3.59 -3.51
C LEU A 143 28.79 -3.99 -2.54
N SER A 144 28.77 -5.27 -2.17
CA SER A 144 29.81 -5.97 -1.41
C SER A 144 30.25 -7.25 -2.16
N PRO A 145 31.38 -7.88 -1.77
CA PRO A 145 31.80 -9.14 -2.38
C PRO A 145 30.75 -10.26 -2.17
N GLN A 146 30.06 -10.29 -1.02
CA GLN A 146 29.02 -11.29 -0.75
C GLN A 146 27.75 -11.04 -1.58
N ALA A 147 27.43 -9.78 -1.87
CA ALA A 147 26.29 -9.41 -2.72
C ALA A 147 26.42 -9.90 -4.17
N LEU A 148 27.65 -10.12 -4.65
CA LEU A 148 27.93 -10.65 -5.99
C LEU A 148 27.71 -12.16 -6.09
N ASP A 149 27.87 -12.89 -4.99
CA ASP A 149 27.77 -14.36 -4.93
C ASP A 149 26.34 -14.85 -4.64
N SER A 150 25.44 -13.93 -4.29
CA SER A 150 24.08 -14.24 -3.84
C SER A 150 23.06 -14.22 -4.98
N GLU A 151 22.38 -15.34 -5.22
CA GLU A 151 21.35 -15.45 -6.27
C GLU A 151 20.15 -14.51 -6.04
N SER A 152 19.72 -14.36 -4.79
CA SER A 152 18.62 -13.45 -4.40
C SER A 152 18.93 -11.99 -4.74
N MET A 153 20.18 -11.58 -4.55
CA MET A 153 20.66 -10.24 -4.91
C MET A 153 20.57 -10.03 -6.42
N GLU A 154 20.95 -11.06 -7.19
CA GLU A 154 20.89 -11.06 -8.64
C GLU A 154 19.47 -10.93 -9.18
N ALA A 155 18.54 -11.73 -8.63
CA ALA A 155 17.14 -11.73 -9.02
C ALA A 155 16.48 -10.34 -8.81
N ALA A 156 16.77 -9.69 -7.68
CA ALA A 156 16.18 -8.40 -7.34
C ALA A 156 16.62 -7.28 -8.30
N TRP A 157 17.92 -7.15 -8.61
CA TRP A 157 18.34 -6.10 -9.56
C TRP A 157 17.96 -6.43 -11.00
N LYS A 158 17.93 -7.72 -11.40
CA LYS A 158 17.42 -8.15 -12.71
C LYS A 158 15.98 -7.72 -12.91
N PHE A 159 15.14 -7.84 -11.87
CA PHE A 159 13.76 -7.38 -11.90
C PHE A 159 13.66 -5.87 -12.06
N PHE A 160 14.43 -5.08 -11.30
CA PHE A 160 14.42 -3.63 -11.44
C PHE A 160 14.84 -3.19 -12.84
N LYS A 161 15.86 -3.84 -13.41
CA LYS A 161 16.30 -3.58 -14.78
C LYS A 161 15.22 -3.92 -15.81
N SER A 162 14.53 -5.06 -15.68
CA SER A 162 13.48 -5.46 -16.62
C SER A 162 12.28 -4.52 -16.60
N LYS A 163 12.01 -3.88 -15.45
CA LYS A 163 10.98 -2.85 -15.29
C LYS A 163 11.45 -1.43 -15.63
N GLY A 164 12.71 -1.24 -16.04
CA GLY A 164 13.28 0.07 -16.32
C GLY A 164 13.34 1.00 -15.11
N LYS A 165 13.35 0.42 -13.89
CA LYS A 165 13.40 1.19 -12.63
C LYS A 165 14.82 1.67 -12.36
N ARG A 166 14.94 2.80 -11.66
CA ARG A 166 16.24 3.38 -11.32
C ARG A 166 16.94 2.55 -10.26
N ILE A 167 18.22 2.27 -10.51
CA ILE A 167 19.12 1.54 -9.61
C ILE A 167 20.25 2.49 -9.25
N VAL A 168 20.54 2.59 -7.96
CA VAL A 168 21.67 3.33 -7.40
C VAL A 168 22.55 2.37 -6.64
N ILE A 169 23.87 2.45 -6.80
CA ILE A 169 24.82 1.54 -6.17
C ILE A 169 25.50 2.24 -5.00
N ALA A 170 25.35 1.67 -3.80
CA ALA A 170 26.12 2.00 -2.62
C ALA A 170 27.31 1.03 -2.53
N GLN A 171 28.52 1.52 -2.78
CA GLN A 171 29.73 0.71 -2.87
C GLN A 171 30.40 0.58 -1.49
N LEU A 172 30.48 -0.66 -1.00
CA LEU A 172 31.07 -1.01 0.31
C LEU A 172 32.46 -1.66 0.17
N ALA A 173 32.80 -2.11 -1.02
CA ALA A 173 34.11 -2.67 -1.31
C ALA A 173 34.56 -2.20 -2.71
N PRO A 174 35.87 -2.14 -2.97
CA PRO A 174 36.41 -1.84 -4.30
C PRO A 174 36.23 -3.03 -5.27
N VAL A 175 35.00 -3.53 -5.38
CA VAL A 175 34.61 -4.59 -6.31
C VAL A 175 33.87 -3.97 -7.50
N ASP A 176 34.02 -4.58 -8.66
CA ASP A 176 33.30 -4.15 -9.85
C ASP A 176 31.85 -4.64 -9.81
N PRO A 177 30.86 -3.77 -10.08
CA PRO A 177 29.47 -4.20 -10.17
C PRO A 177 29.25 -5.07 -11.41
N PRO A 178 28.20 -5.92 -11.41
CA PRO A 178 27.82 -6.70 -12.57
C PRO A 178 27.61 -5.81 -13.80
N ASP A 179 28.07 -6.27 -14.99
CA ASP A 179 28.02 -5.50 -16.25
C ASP A 179 26.62 -4.95 -16.56
N ALA A 180 25.58 -5.68 -16.14
CA ALA A 180 24.20 -5.30 -16.34
C ALA A 180 23.78 -4.01 -15.63
N ILE A 181 24.42 -3.66 -14.50
CA ILE A 181 24.17 -2.45 -13.71
C ILE A 181 25.37 -1.49 -13.67
N ARG A 182 26.44 -1.77 -14.41
CA ARG A 182 27.68 -0.97 -14.49
C ARG A 182 27.51 0.50 -14.87
N ARG A 183 26.41 0.84 -15.56
CA ARG A 183 26.05 2.21 -15.95
C ARG A 183 25.31 3.00 -14.86
N SER A 184 24.95 2.34 -13.76
CA SER A 184 24.23 2.97 -12.66
C SER A 184 25.15 3.90 -11.87
N PRO A 185 24.63 5.00 -11.28
CA PRO A 185 25.38 5.86 -10.38
C PRO A 185 25.95 5.04 -9.21
N ARG A 186 27.23 5.26 -8.91
CA ARG A 186 27.97 4.58 -7.84
C ARG A 186 28.44 5.59 -6.80
N PHE A 187 28.27 5.24 -5.53
CA PHE A 187 28.64 6.07 -4.41
C PHE A 187 29.47 5.26 -3.42
N ASP A 188 30.72 5.66 -3.21
CA ASP A 188 31.63 5.01 -2.26
C ASP A 188 31.25 5.38 -0.83
N MET A 189 30.70 4.43 -0.09
CA MET A 189 30.25 4.62 1.29
C MET A 189 31.36 4.41 2.32
N ILE A 190 32.52 3.87 1.90
CA ILE A 190 33.65 3.58 2.80
C ILE A 190 34.58 4.78 2.91
N ALA A 191 34.92 5.42 1.79
CA ALA A 191 35.88 6.51 1.79
C ALA A 191 35.28 7.82 2.36
N ASP A 192 34.04 8.16 1.99
CA ASP A 192 33.35 9.37 2.48
C ASP A 192 31.83 9.18 2.48
N TYR A 193 31.33 8.52 3.53
CA TYR A 193 29.90 8.26 3.72
C TYR A 193 29.05 9.53 3.61
N ARG A 194 29.44 10.63 4.24
CA ARG A 194 28.60 11.84 4.33
C ARG A 194 28.45 12.54 2.99
N SER A 195 29.50 12.58 2.18
CA SER A 195 29.42 13.15 0.83
C SER A 195 28.72 12.20 -0.13
N ALA A 196 29.05 10.90 -0.07
CA ALA A 196 28.42 9.87 -0.89
C ALA A 196 26.91 9.79 -0.65
N PHE A 197 26.47 9.81 0.61
CA PHE A 197 25.07 9.78 1.01
C PHE A 197 24.27 10.96 0.44
N ARG A 198 24.81 12.19 0.51
CA ARG A 198 24.15 13.38 -0.06
C ARG A 198 24.00 13.27 -1.58
N GLN A 199 25.03 12.81 -2.28
CA GLN A 199 24.96 12.60 -3.73
C GLN A 199 23.99 11.47 -4.08
N MET A 200 23.92 10.42 -3.25
CA MET A 200 22.98 9.33 -3.38
C MET A 200 21.54 9.81 -3.24
N ILE A 201 21.22 10.62 -2.22
CA ILE A 201 19.89 11.24 -2.07
C ILE A 201 19.55 12.06 -3.31
N GLN A 202 20.49 12.85 -3.82
CA GLN A 202 20.25 13.65 -5.02
C GLN A 202 19.91 12.76 -6.23
N ALA A 203 20.61 11.65 -6.42
CA ALA A 203 20.34 10.68 -7.47
C ALA A 203 19.00 9.94 -7.26
N LEU A 204 18.58 9.73 -6.01
CA LEU A 204 17.29 9.16 -5.65
C LEU A 204 16.13 10.17 -5.76
N SER A 205 16.40 11.47 -5.73
CA SER A 205 15.36 12.51 -5.86
C SER A 205 15.05 12.91 -7.31
N GLN A 206 16.00 12.73 -8.24
CA GLN A 206 15.84 12.98 -9.68
C GLN A 206 15.17 11.82 -10.38
#